data_AF-A0A7X6X349-F1
#
_entry.id   AF-A0A7X6X349-F1
#
_cell.length_a   1.000
_cell.length_b   1.000
_cell.length_c   1.000
_cell.angle_alpha   90.00
_cell.angle_beta   90.00
_cell.angle_gamma   90.00
#
_symmetry.space_group_name_H-M   'P 1'
#
loop_
_entity.id
_entity.type
_entity.pdbx_description
1 polymer ?
#
loop_
_entity_poly.entity_id
_entity_poly.type
_entity_poly.pdbx_seq_one_letter_code
_entity_poly.pdbx_strand_id
1 'polypeptide(L)' 'LKLRVNPADLDLVDEYLQQSGSVTHWRLQADMSIDRGGCVAETALGNIDATLQTRWQRVVSTLGTQG' A
#
# COMPACT_ATOMS: atom_id res chain seq x y z
N LEU A 1 -5.88 -10.95 4.66
CA LEU A 1 -5.58 -9.63 4.07
C LEU A 1 -4.57 -9.83 2.96
N LYS A 2 -4.69 -9.12 1.85
CA LYS A 2 -3.70 -9.19 0.77
C LYS A 2 -3.08 -7.81 0.57
N LEU A 3 -1.77 -7.72 0.44
CA LEU A 3 -1.06 -6.48 0.21
C LEU A 3 -0.36 -6.56 -1.13
N ARG A 4 -0.83 -5.75 -2.08
CA ARG A 4 -0.21 -5.57 -3.38
C ARG A 4 0.81 -4.44 -3.28
N VAL A 5 2.03 -4.67 -3.77
CA VAL A 5 3.13 -3.70 -3.74
C VAL A 5 3.90 -3.77 -5.06
N ASN A 6 4.69 -2.73 -5.34
CA ASN A 6 5.63 -2.78 -6.44
C ASN A 6 6.64 -3.95 -6.24
N PRO A 7 7.03 -4.68 -7.30
CA PRO A 7 8.00 -5.77 -7.19
C PRO A 7 9.34 -5.35 -6.58
N ALA A 8 9.79 -4.11 -6.80
CA ALA A 8 11.04 -3.60 -6.26
C ALA A 8 11.00 -3.34 -4.74
N ASP A 9 9.80 -3.28 -4.17
CA ASP A 9 9.60 -3.06 -2.74
C ASP A 9 9.10 -4.33 -2.03
N LEU A 10 8.90 -5.43 -2.76
CA LEU A 10 8.34 -6.68 -2.23
C LEU A 10 9.21 -7.28 -1.12
N ASP A 11 10.51 -7.45 -1.38
CA ASP A 11 11.44 -8.07 -0.45
C ASP A 11 11.58 -7.25 0.85
N LEU A 12 11.66 -5.92 0.70
CA LEU A 12 11.74 -5.00 1.84
C LEU A 12 10.49 -5.09 2.73
N VAL A 13 9.30 -5.16 2.11
CA VAL A 13 8.03 -5.24 2.84
C VAL A 13 7.85 -6.63 3.47
N ASP A 14 8.27 -7.70 2.81
CA ASP A 14 8.25 -9.06 3.36
C ASP A 14 9.12 -9.14 4.61
N GLU A 15 10.36 -8.65 4.54
CA GLU A 15 11.28 -8.63 5.66
C GLU A 15 10.70 -7.86 6.86
N TYR A 16 10.13 -6.68 6.62
CA TYR A 16 9.50 -5.89 7.66
C TYR A 16 8.27 -6.58 8.28
N LEU A 17 7.43 -7.22 7.47
CA LEU A 17 6.26 -7.96 7.97
C LEU A 17 6.67 -9.14 8.84
N GLN A 18 7.74 -9.86 8.46
CA GLN A 18 8.32 -10.93 9.27
C GLN A 18 8.82 -10.44 10.63
N GLN A 19 9.51 -9.29 10.67
CA GLN A 19 10.02 -8.69 11.91
C GLN A 19 8.91 -8.17 12.82
N SER A 20 7.80 -7.70 12.25
CA SER A 20 6.68 -7.11 13.02
C SER A 20 5.81 -8.13 13.78
N GLY A 21 6.01 -9.44 13.56
CA GLY A 21 5.17 -10.49 14.15
C GLY A 21 3.72 -10.50 13.64
N SER A 22 3.37 -9.64 12.69
CA SER A 22 2.03 -9.53 12.07
C SER A 22 1.82 -10.52 10.91
N VAL A 23 2.77 -11.43 10.72
CA VAL A 23 2.88 -12.40 9.61
C VAL A 23 1.62 -13.25 9.42
N THR A 24 0.83 -13.46 10.47
CA THR A 24 -0.21 -14.48 10.48
C THR A 24 -1.37 -14.24 9.51
N HIS A 25 -1.54 -13.03 8.95
CA HIS A 25 -2.76 -12.71 8.16
C HIS A 25 -2.57 -11.94 6.85
N TRP A 26 -1.35 -11.59 6.45
CA TRP A 26 -1.08 -10.79 5.26
C TRP A 26 -0.42 -11.62 4.15
N ARG A 27 -1.02 -11.66 2.97
CA ARG A 27 -0.42 -12.22 1.75
C ARG A 27 0.14 -11.10 0.89
N LEU A 28 1.45 -11.08 0.69
CA LEU A 28 2.10 -10.16 -0.24
C LEU A 28 1.91 -10.62 -1.68
N GLN A 29 1.68 -9.66 -2.58
CA GLN A 29 1.59 -9.88 -4.01
C GLN A 29 2.33 -8.77 -4.76
N ALA A 30 3.26 -9.15 -5.64
CA ALA A 30 3.93 -8.19 -6.52
C ALA A 30 2.97 -7.72 -7.62
N ASP A 31 3.00 -6.43 -7.92
CA ASP A 31 2.14 -5.81 -8.91
C ASP A 31 2.84 -4.65 -9.63
N MET A 32 3.10 -4.84 -10.92
CA MET A 32 3.78 -3.86 -11.77
C MET A 32 2.94 -2.62 -12.07
N SER A 33 1.62 -2.64 -11.81
CA SER A 33 0.74 -1.48 -11.96
C SER A 33 0.83 -0.50 -10.79
N ILE A 34 1.48 -0.90 -9.68
CA ILE A 34 1.70 -0.06 -8.51
C ILE A 34 3.08 0.59 -8.63
N ASP A 35 3.13 1.92 -8.61
CA ASP A 35 4.39 2.66 -8.55
C ASP A 35 5.16 2.35 -7.25
N ARG A 36 6.50 2.46 -7.32
CA ARG A 36 7.37 2.27 -6.15
C ARG A 36 6.94 3.15 -4.97
N GLY A 37 6.91 2.57 -3.78
CA GLY A 37 6.42 3.19 -2.55
C GLY A 37 4.89 3.21 -2.39
N GLY A 38 4.13 2.75 -3.39
CA GLY A 38 2.70 2.53 -3.30
C GLY A 38 2.34 1.13 -2.80
N CYS A 39 1.17 0.99 -2.18
CA CYS A 39 0.60 -0.31 -1.86
C CYS A 39 -0.94 -0.28 -1.87
N VAL A 40 -1.56 -1.45 -2.09
CA VAL A 40 -3.01 -1.63 -2.01
C VAL A 40 -3.29 -2.81 -1.08
N ALA A 41 -4.06 -2.58 -0.02
CA ALA A 41 -4.47 -3.62 0.90
C ALA A 41 -5.90 -4.08 0.59
N GLU A 42 -6.07 -5.35 0.23
CA GLU A 42 -7.37 -5.96 -0.06
C GLU A 42 -7.88 -6.71 1.18
N THR A 43 -9.08 -6.35 1.62
CA THR A 43 -9.77 -6.92 2.79
C THR A 43 -11.12 -7.50 2.38
N ALA A 44 -11.73 -8.34 3.22
CA ALA A 44 -13.07 -8.90 2.95
C ALA A 44 -14.18 -7.82 2.92
N LEU A 45 -13.92 -6.65 3.48
CA LEU A 45 -14.86 -5.52 3.57
C LEU A 45 -14.62 -4.47 2.47
N GLY A 46 -13.57 -4.62 1.66
CA GLY A 46 -13.20 -3.68 0.61
C GLY A 46 -11.68 -3.47 0.48
N ASN A 47 -11.30 -2.67 -0.51
CA ASN A 47 -9.91 -2.37 -0.84
C ASN A 47 -9.51 -1.02 -0.23
N ILE A 48 -8.40 -1.01 0.51
CA ILE A 48 -7.75 0.20 1.00
C ILE A 48 -6.63 0.53 0.02
N ASP A 49 -6.84 1.56 -0.78
CA ASP A 49 -5.84 2.10 -1.70
C ASP A 49 -4.94 3.10 -0.96
N ALA A 50 -3.66 2.76 -0.84
CA ALA A 50 -2.62 3.61 -0.27
C ALA A 50 -1.52 3.94 -1.32
N THR A 51 -1.86 3.89 -2.61
CA THR A 51 -0.95 4.26 -3.71
C THR A 51 -0.53 5.73 -3.59
N LEU A 52 0.64 6.06 -4.17
CA LEU A 52 1.17 7.42 -4.15
C LEU A 52 0.21 8.43 -4.81
N GLN A 53 -0.48 8.01 -5.88
CA GLN A 53 -1.50 8.81 -6.55
C GLN A 53 -2.67 9.17 -5.62
N THR A 54 -3.16 8.20 -4.82
CA THR A 54 -4.22 8.43 -3.82
C THR A 54 -3.75 9.29 -2.64
N ARG A 55 -2.49 9.15 -2.22
CA ARG A 55 -1.89 10.01 -1.18
C ARG A 55 -1.74 11.46 -1.64
N TRP A 56 -1.25 11.68 -2.87
CA TRP A 56 -1.14 13.02 -3.46
C TRP A 56 -2.51 13.67 -3.68
N GLN A 57 -3.53 12.92 -4.13
CA GLN A 57 -4.91 13.42 -4.24
C GLN A 57 -5.46 13.87 -2.88
N ARG A 58 -5.18 13.16 -1.78
CA ARG A 58 -5.53 13.62 -0.42
C ARG A 58 -4.78 14.89 -0.01
N VAL A 59 -3.48 14.96 -0.27
CA VAL A 59 -2.69 16.16 0.05
C VAL A 59 -3.20 17.38 -0.74
N VAL A 60 -3.46 17.23 -2.03
CA VAL A 60 -3.96 18.30 -2.89
C VAL A 60 -5.39 18.71 -2.50
N SER A 61 -6.27 17.76 -2.17
CA SER A 61 -7.63 18.09 -1.69
C SER A 61 -7.64 18.75 -0.31
N THR A 62 -6.65 18.50 0.56
CA THR A 62 -6.49 19.29 1.80
C THR A 62 -5.92 20.68 1.58
N LEU A 63 -5.14 20.89 0.52
CA LEU A 63 -4.55 22.19 0.19
C LEU A 63 -5.50 23.09 -0.64
N GLY A 64 -6.52 22.52 -1.29
CA GLY A 64 -7.53 23.25 -2.04
C GLY A 64 -8.68 23.85 -1.22
N THR A 65 -8.73 23.64 0.09
CA THR A 65 -9.79 24.19 0.98
C THR A 65 -9.28 25.38 1.83
N GLN A 66 -8.18 26.00 1.43
CA GLN A 66 -7.80 27.34 1.92
C GLN A 66 -7.49 28.22 0.72
N GLY A 67 -8.56 28.73 0.11
CA GLY A 67 -8.56 29.67 -1.02
C GLY A 67 -9.96 29.84 -1.58
#